data_AF-A0A951I2Q2-F1
#
_entry.id   AF-A0A951I2Q2-F1
#
_cell.length_a   1.000
_cell.length_b   1.000
_cell.length_c   1.000
_cell.angle_alpha   90.00
_cell.angle_beta   90.00
_cell.angle_gamma   90.00
#
_symmetry.space_group_name_H-M   'P 1'
#
loop_
_entity.id
_entity.type
_entity.pdbx_description
1 polymer ?
#
loop_
_entity_poly.entity_id
_entity_poly.type
_entity_poly.pdbx_seq_one_letter_code
_entity_poly.pdbx_strand_id
1 'polypeptide(L)'
;MIKAIAIRTRKILPDIDWVLLIFLLLIMNVKLVVKVAGLIFIYLARSNFAFGFKKNGSRLPLFYPMILLLGIVNSLPSLFSASHYWLVMLIGIGFWLVSLLAMHQLKLAVDNTADERIHKTIECFLVLNILFSVLNLLVIFREIGFVNPYRYQGLYQKYFIGTGDFIRGVTFDTSITNAIINAAGVFYAICRRRMLLALCCMIVLLMTGSNFTNLATLACLAFLFCFKSDRDQKSIIVIFPVLLAIFLTNISPQNTKYTVNTLEKALSATKAPAAKQVTELPVEQRPDSTLTAAERRYKFAKLYLDSLGRAKRAAERTPANGEGAVQTTRPDIPKPNIHAPEFQHKHDTSQSRLRAIQLMQQLRVDTLPDIRQLDLRKANGKLQSFRNTFRYLADHPSRIVAGNGMGNFSSKLAFKAAGLGIAGGYPANYVYINNDFERSQLSLYLEYFSRDSGLHSAVNTPNSVYIQLLGEYGAGGLLIFVCCYALYFLRRYRYLTYGLPVLLLLGAAFFIDYWFEQLSIVIFFELLLLLNIRESVKRS
;
A
#
# COMPACT_ATOMS: atom_id res chain seq x y z
N MET A 1 16.68 -16.37 33.22
CA MET A 1 15.99 -16.07 31.94
C MET A 1 16.95 -15.66 30.82
N ILE A 2 17.79 -14.63 30.97
CA ILE A 2 18.71 -14.14 29.91
C ILE A 2 19.70 -15.21 29.41
N LYS A 3 20.36 -15.98 30.31
CA LYS A 3 21.26 -17.08 29.92
C LYS A 3 20.54 -18.19 29.15
N ALA A 4 19.30 -18.52 29.53
CA ALA A 4 18.51 -19.53 28.83
C ALA A 4 18.10 -19.06 27.42
N ILE A 5 17.79 -17.77 27.27
CA ILE A 5 17.57 -17.14 25.96
C ILE A 5 18.85 -17.20 25.12
N ALA A 6 20.00 -16.85 25.70
CA ALA A 6 21.30 -16.86 25.00
C ALA A 6 21.74 -18.26 24.55
N ILE A 7 21.51 -19.30 25.37
CA ILE A 7 21.83 -20.69 25.00
C ILE A 7 20.88 -21.17 23.89
N ARG A 8 19.59 -20.81 23.95
CA ARG A 8 18.61 -21.17 22.94
C ARG A 8 18.88 -20.46 21.61
N THR A 9 19.28 -19.18 21.62
CA THR A 9 19.65 -18.46 20.40
C THR A 9 20.89 -19.04 19.74
N ARG A 10 21.92 -19.43 20.51
CA ARG A 10 23.14 -20.06 19.97
C ARG A 10 22.86 -21.35 19.20
N LYS A 11 21.83 -22.11 19.58
CA LYS A 11 21.40 -23.32 18.86
C LYS A 11 20.60 -23.02 17.59
N ILE A 12 19.88 -21.90 17.52
CA ILE A 12 19.00 -21.55 16.38
C ILE A 12 19.78 -20.89 15.24
N LEU A 13 20.80 -20.08 15.55
CA LEU A 13 21.61 -19.33 14.59
C LEU A 13 22.30 -20.19 13.48
N PRO A 14 22.85 -21.39 13.74
CA PRO A 14 23.47 -22.19 12.69
C PRO A 14 22.47 -22.74 11.65
N ASP A 15 21.20 -22.87 12.05
CA ASP A 15 20.14 -23.43 11.21
C ASP A 15 19.42 -22.37 10.34
N ILE A 16 19.97 -21.16 10.28
CA ILE A 16 19.47 -20.10 9.40
C ILE A 16 20.33 -20.08 8.13
N ASP A 17 19.69 -19.96 6.98
CA ASP A 17 20.36 -19.62 5.74
C ASP A 17 20.60 -18.09 5.70
N TRP A 18 21.73 -17.67 6.27
CA TRP A 18 22.13 -16.26 6.35
C TRP A 18 22.31 -15.61 4.98
N VAL A 19 22.74 -16.37 3.99
CA VAL A 19 22.92 -15.87 2.62
C VAL A 19 21.56 -15.50 2.04
N LEU A 20 20.57 -16.38 2.17
CA LEU A 20 19.19 -16.08 1.76
C LEU A 20 18.58 -14.94 2.58
N LEU A 21 18.80 -14.90 3.90
CA LEU A 21 18.26 -13.84 4.76
C LEU A 21 18.78 -12.46 4.35
N ILE A 22 20.09 -12.31 4.20
CA ILE A 22 20.72 -11.06 3.77
C ILE A 22 20.21 -10.67 2.38
N PHE A 23 20.11 -11.62 1.46
CA PHE A 23 19.54 -11.37 0.13
C PHE A 23 18.11 -10.81 0.22
N LEU A 24 17.22 -11.42 1.01
CA LEU A 24 15.85 -10.95 1.18
C LEU A 24 15.79 -9.52 1.76
N LEU A 25 16.61 -9.23 2.77
CA LEU A 25 16.69 -7.90 3.38
C LEU A 25 17.14 -6.83 2.38
N LEU A 26 18.10 -7.15 1.49
CA LEU A 26 18.63 -6.22 0.51
C LEU A 26 17.69 -6.06 -0.71
N ILE A 27 17.20 -7.15 -1.29
CA ILE A 27 16.38 -7.11 -2.50
C ILE A 27 15.01 -6.48 -2.26
N MET A 28 14.44 -6.64 -1.06
CA MET A 28 13.15 -6.06 -0.71
C MET A 28 13.25 -4.61 -0.22
N ASN A 29 14.45 -4.04 -0.10
CA ASN A 29 14.63 -2.65 0.31
C ASN A 29 13.97 -1.67 -0.69
N VAL A 30 13.52 -0.50 -0.24
CA VAL A 30 12.91 0.51 -1.13
C VAL A 30 13.88 1.09 -2.17
N LYS A 31 15.19 1.15 -1.87
CA LYS A 31 16.19 1.78 -2.74
C LYS A 31 16.74 0.79 -3.79
N LEU A 32 16.60 1.14 -5.07
CA LEU A 32 17.08 0.31 -6.20
C LEU A 32 18.57 -0.08 -6.09
N VAL A 33 19.44 0.84 -5.66
CA VAL A 33 20.88 0.55 -5.49
C VAL A 33 21.12 -0.59 -4.49
N VAL A 34 20.36 -0.62 -3.40
CA VAL A 34 20.45 -1.68 -2.38
C VAL A 34 19.97 -3.02 -2.95
N LYS A 35 18.93 -3.00 -3.81
CA LYS A 35 18.45 -4.19 -4.50
C LYS A 35 19.49 -4.79 -5.43
N VAL A 36 20.15 -3.94 -6.23
CA VAL A 36 21.23 -4.35 -7.14
C VAL A 36 22.40 -4.93 -6.35
N ALA A 37 22.78 -4.30 -5.24
CA ALA A 37 23.80 -4.82 -4.34
C ALA A 37 23.41 -6.20 -3.76
N GLY A 38 22.15 -6.38 -3.38
CA GLY A 38 21.61 -7.67 -2.94
C GLY A 38 21.71 -8.75 -4.03
N LEU A 39 21.42 -8.39 -5.29
CA LEU A 39 21.54 -9.31 -6.42
C LEU A 39 23.00 -9.69 -6.69
N ILE A 40 23.91 -8.73 -6.68
CA ILE A 40 25.36 -9.00 -6.84
C ILE A 40 25.83 -9.92 -5.71
N PHE A 41 25.47 -9.61 -4.46
CA PHE A 41 25.83 -10.41 -3.29
C PHE A 41 25.39 -11.87 -3.43
N ILE A 42 24.13 -12.13 -3.79
CA ILE A 42 23.64 -13.51 -3.87
C ILE A 42 24.29 -14.29 -5.01
N TYR A 43 24.62 -13.65 -6.14
CA TYR A 43 25.30 -14.30 -7.25
C TYR A 43 26.78 -14.56 -6.99
N LEU A 44 27.45 -13.73 -6.18
CA LEU A 44 28.79 -14.01 -5.68
C LEU A 44 28.78 -15.16 -4.67
N ALA A 45 27.78 -15.22 -3.80
CA ALA A 45 27.66 -16.27 -2.79
C ALA A 45 27.16 -17.63 -3.37
N ARG A 46 26.36 -17.60 -4.44
CA ARG A 46 25.73 -18.76 -5.09
C ARG A 46 25.78 -18.61 -6.61
N SER A 47 26.98 -18.73 -7.16
CA SER A 47 27.20 -18.63 -8.59
C SER A 47 26.56 -19.81 -9.31
N ASN A 48 25.45 -19.54 -9.98
CA ASN A 48 24.84 -20.46 -10.92
C ASN A 48 24.01 -19.62 -11.90
N PHE A 49 24.18 -19.87 -13.20
CA PHE A 49 23.45 -19.19 -14.28
C PHE A 49 22.68 -20.19 -15.16
N ALA A 50 22.53 -21.44 -14.71
CA ALA A 50 21.72 -22.45 -15.37
C ALA A 50 20.24 -22.25 -15.04
N PHE A 51 19.58 -21.37 -15.79
CA PHE A 51 18.17 -21.03 -15.59
C PHE A 51 17.20 -22.22 -15.77
N GLY A 52 17.54 -23.17 -16.66
CA GLY A 52 16.77 -24.39 -16.86
C GLY A 52 15.36 -24.17 -17.40
N PHE A 53 15.18 -23.19 -18.31
CA PHE A 53 13.91 -23.00 -19.02
C PHE A 53 13.63 -24.20 -19.93
N LYS A 54 12.52 -24.90 -19.68
CA LYS A 54 12.03 -26.02 -20.51
C LYS A 54 10.55 -25.84 -20.77
N LYS A 55 10.06 -26.21 -21.96
CA LYS A 55 8.63 -26.10 -22.32
C LYS A 55 7.74 -26.92 -21.36
N ASN A 56 8.19 -28.12 -21.01
CA ASN A 56 7.55 -29.00 -20.03
C ASN A 56 8.42 -29.09 -18.77
N GLY A 57 7.81 -28.90 -17.60
CA GLY A 57 8.53 -28.96 -16.33
C GLY A 57 9.54 -27.83 -16.12
N SER A 58 9.30 -26.64 -16.68
CA SER A 58 10.16 -25.47 -16.45
C SER A 58 10.40 -25.28 -14.95
N ARG A 59 11.66 -25.09 -14.60
CA ARG A 59 12.09 -24.79 -13.24
C ARG A 59 11.57 -23.43 -12.77
N LEU A 60 11.43 -22.49 -13.72
CA LEU A 60 11.02 -21.10 -13.50
C LEU A 60 9.74 -20.77 -14.30
N PRO A 61 8.91 -19.81 -13.85
CA PRO A 61 7.83 -19.29 -14.66
C PRO A 61 8.35 -18.70 -15.97
N LEU A 62 7.74 -19.05 -17.11
CA LEU A 62 8.09 -18.47 -18.42
C LEU A 62 7.66 -16.99 -18.55
N PHE A 63 6.95 -16.46 -17.56
CA PHE A 63 6.45 -15.09 -17.53
C PHE A 63 7.55 -14.06 -17.80
N TYR A 64 8.64 -14.10 -17.04
CA TYR A 64 9.72 -13.11 -17.10
C TYR A 64 10.42 -13.00 -18.47
N PRO A 65 10.88 -14.10 -19.11
CA PRO A 65 11.47 -13.99 -20.44
C PRO A 65 10.45 -13.59 -21.52
N MET A 66 9.20 -14.04 -21.40
CA MET A 66 8.16 -13.73 -22.40
C MET A 66 7.70 -12.28 -22.33
N ILE A 67 7.50 -11.72 -21.12
CA ILE A 67 7.14 -10.32 -20.96
C ILE A 67 8.27 -9.38 -21.38
N LEU A 68 9.53 -9.79 -21.13
CA LEU A 68 10.71 -9.07 -21.58
C LEU A 68 10.78 -9.03 -23.11
N LEU A 69 10.62 -10.18 -23.78
CA LEU A 69 10.62 -10.27 -25.24
C LEU A 69 9.50 -9.41 -25.84
N LEU A 70 8.27 -9.52 -25.30
CA LEU A 70 7.14 -8.73 -25.75
C LEU A 70 7.42 -7.23 -25.59
N GLY A 71 7.97 -6.82 -24.45
CA GLY A 71 8.30 -5.43 -24.19
C GLY A 71 9.39 -4.89 -25.13
N ILE A 72 10.41 -5.69 -25.47
CA ILE A 72 11.44 -5.30 -26.46
C ILE A 72 10.78 -5.09 -27.83
N VAL A 73 10.04 -6.08 -28.32
CA VAL A 73 9.38 -6.03 -29.64
C VAL A 73 8.45 -4.82 -29.72
N ASN A 74 7.67 -4.57 -28.68
CA ASN A 74 6.72 -3.47 -28.64
C ASN A 74 7.37 -2.08 -28.48
N SER A 75 8.59 -2.03 -27.94
CA SER A 75 9.33 -0.77 -27.76
C SER A 75 10.06 -0.33 -29.04
N LEU A 76 10.24 -1.23 -30.03
CA LEU A 76 10.95 -0.93 -31.27
C LEU A 76 10.39 0.27 -32.05
N PRO A 77 9.05 0.43 -32.26
CA PRO A 77 8.54 1.59 -32.99
C PRO A 77 8.91 2.92 -32.33
N SER A 78 8.77 3.01 -31.01
CA SER A 78 9.07 4.23 -30.24
C SER A 78 10.56 4.56 -30.22
N LEU A 79 11.44 3.57 -30.39
CA LEU A 79 12.89 3.76 -30.48
C LEU A 79 13.28 4.61 -31.70
N PHE A 80 12.57 4.44 -32.81
CA PHE A 80 12.81 5.21 -34.04
C PHE A 80 12.10 6.56 -34.03
N SER A 81 11.05 6.74 -33.22
CA SER A 81 10.29 7.99 -33.15
C SER A 81 10.81 8.99 -32.13
N ALA A 82 11.54 8.57 -31.09
CA ALA A 82 11.99 9.46 -30.01
C ALA A 82 13.43 9.19 -29.57
N SER A 83 14.29 10.20 -29.71
CA SER A 83 15.75 10.13 -29.49
C SER A 83 16.16 9.71 -28.07
N HIS A 84 15.34 9.99 -27.05
CA HIS A 84 15.66 9.68 -25.65
C HIS A 84 14.99 8.40 -25.13
N TYR A 85 14.13 7.76 -25.94
CA TYR A 85 13.34 6.61 -25.49
C TYR A 85 14.19 5.35 -25.24
N TRP A 86 15.34 5.22 -25.91
CA TRP A 86 16.24 4.08 -25.72
C TRP A 86 16.63 3.87 -24.26
N LEU A 87 16.80 4.94 -23.47
CA LEU A 87 17.17 4.84 -22.05
C LEU A 87 16.01 4.29 -21.21
N VAL A 88 14.77 4.71 -21.53
CA VAL A 88 13.55 4.18 -20.90
C VAL A 88 13.46 2.68 -21.18
N MET A 89 13.60 2.28 -22.44
CA MET A 89 13.59 0.87 -22.84
C MET A 89 14.68 0.07 -22.12
N LEU A 90 15.92 0.57 -22.05
CA LEU A 90 17.02 -0.09 -21.36
C LEU A 90 16.74 -0.30 -19.86
N ILE A 91 16.21 0.72 -19.18
CA ILE A 91 15.85 0.63 -17.76
C ILE A 91 14.68 -0.36 -17.56
N GLY A 92 13.70 -0.36 -18.45
CA GLY A 92 12.58 -1.31 -18.44
C GLY A 92 13.04 -2.76 -18.59
N ILE A 93 13.93 -3.03 -19.56
CA ILE A 93 14.61 -4.31 -19.73
C ILE A 93 15.34 -4.69 -18.43
N GLY A 94 16.05 -3.73 -17.84
CA GLY A 94 16.73 -3.89 -16.56
C GLY A 94 15.82 -4.37 -15.43
N PHE A 95 14.63 -3.77 -15.26
CA PHE A 95 13.68 -4.21 -14.21
C PHE A 95 13.21 -5.65 -14.38
N TRP A 96 12.90 -6.07 -15.60
CA TRP A 96 12.50 -7.45 -15.88
C TRP A 96 13.65 -8.44 -15.71
N LEU A 97 14.86 -8.06 -16.13
CA LEU A 97 16.07 -8.87 -15.92
C LEU A 97 16.35 -9.06 -14.44
N VAL A 98 16.30 -7.99 -13.63
CA VAL A 98 16.50 -8.10 -12.18
C VAL A 98 15.41 -8.97 -11.55
N SER A 99 14.15 -8.86 -11.99
CA SER A 99 13.06 -9.73 -11.53
C SER A 99 13.35 -11.19 -11.83
N LEU A 100 13.81 -11.49 -13.06
CA LEU A 100 14.14 -12.83 -13.49
C LEU A 100 15.30 -13.43 -12.69
N LEU A 101 16.37 -12.66 -12.51
CA LEU A 101 17.56 -13.05 -11.77
C LEU A 101 17.24 -13.29 -10.29
N ALA A 102 16.40 -12.45 -9.69
CA ALA A 102 15.95 -12.65 -8.31
C ALA A 102 15.11 -13.93 -8.16
N MET A 103 14.14 -14.15 -9.04
CA MET A 103 13.32 -15.39 -9.04
C MET A 103 14.19 -16.65 -9.24
N HIS A 104 15.19 -16.56 -10.12
CA HIS A 104 16.15 -17.64 -10.32
C HIS A 104 16.92 -17.98 -9.04
N GLN A 105 17.42 -16.97 -8.32
CA GLN A 105 18.14 -17.17 -7.07
C GLN A 105 17.26 -17.69 -5.93
N LEU A 106 16.00 -17.26 -5.84
CA LEU A 106 15.02 -17.86 -4.92
C LEU A 106 14.83 -19.35 -5.21
N LYS A 107 14.70 -19.72 -6.48
CA LYS A 107 14.53 -21.11 -6.89
C LYS A 107 15.78 -21.95 -6.60
N LEU A 108 16.99 -21.41 -6.79
CA LEU A 108 18.23 -22.05 -6.36
C LEU A 108 18.29 -22.24 -4.85
N ALA A 109 17.91 -21.23 -4.08
CA ALA A 109 17.83 -21.35 -2.63
C ALA A 109 16.87 -22.46 -2.21
N VAL A 110 15.69 -22.53 -2.82
CA VAL A 110 14.69 -23.58 -2.57
C VAL A 110 15.18 -24.96 -2.98
N ASP A 111 15.89 -25.10 -4.11
CA ASP A 111 16.34 -26.41 -4.58
C ASP A 111 17.52 -26.96 -3.75
N ASN A 112 18.46 -26.11 -3.37
CA ASN A 112 19.75 -26.51 -2.80
C ASN A 112 19.79 -26.48 -1.26
N THR A 113 18.79 -25.89 -0.62
CA THR A 113 18.76 -25.72 0.85
C THR A 113 17.72 -26.65 1.47
N ALA A 114 17.97 -27.17 2.67
CA ALA A 114 16.96 -27.98 3.38
C ALA A 114 15.71 -27.15 3.72
N ASP A 115 14.52 -27.75 3.62
CA ASP A 115 13.24 -27.05 3.81
C ASP A 115 13.16 -26.36 5.20
N GLU A 116 13.60 -27.05 6.26
CA GLU A 116 13.62 -26.51 7.62
C GLU A 116 14.51 -25.27 7.77
N ARG A 117 15.67 -25.25 7.09
CA ARG A 117 16.59 -24.11 7.12
C ARG A 117 15.96 -22.88 6.47
N ILE A 118 15.24 -23.07 5.35
CA ILE A 118 14.49 -21.99 4.68
C ILE A 118 13.35 -21.49 5.58
N HIS A 119 12.61 -22.40 6.23
CA HIS A 119 11.56 -22.01 7.19
C HIS A 119 12.10 -21.15 8.33
N LYS A 120 13.23 -21.53 8.94
CA LYS A 120 13.89 -20.74 9.98
C LYS A 120 14.34 -19.38 9.45
N THR A 121 14.83 -19.31 8.20
CA THR A 121 15.15 -18.04 7.54
C THR A 121 13.90 -17.15 7.36
N ILE A 122 12.78 -17.70 6.90
CA ILE A 122 11.51 -16.96 6.74
C ILE A 122 10.99 -16.48 8.09
N GLU A 123 10.99 -17.36 9.11
CA GLU A 123 10.61 -17.00 10.48
C GLU A 123 11.49 -15.87 11.02
N CYS A 124 12.81 -15.94 10.81
CA CYS A 124 13.74 -14.89 11.20
C CYS A 124 13.45 -13.56 10.48
N PHE A 125 13.22 -13.60 9.16
CA PHE A 125 12.85 -12.42 8.39
C PHE A 125 11.56 -11.76 8.93
N LEU A 126 10.52 -12.55 9.20
CA LEU A 126 9.25 -12.05 9.74
C LEU A 126 9.43 -11.45 11.14
N VAL A 127 10.23 -12.10 12.01
CA VAL A 127 10.56 -11.56 13.34
C VAL A 127 11.30 -10.23 13.23
N LEU A 128 12.30 -10.11 12.36
CA LEU A 128 12.99 -8.84 12.11
C LEU A 128 12.03 -7.76 11.62
N ASN A 129 11.11 -8.10 10.72
CA ASN A 129 10.10 -7.18 10.22
C ASN A 129 9.14 -6.69 11.33
N ILE A 130 8.71 -7.60 12.22
CA ILE A 130 7.90 -7.27 13.39
C ILE A 130 8.67 -6.33 14.34
N LEU A 131 9.92 -6.68 14.68
CA LEU A 131 10.75 -5.87 15.56
C LEU A 131 10.96 -4.46 15.01
N PHE A 132 11.19 -4.33 13.70
CA PHE A 132 11.33 -3.04 13.05
C PHE A 132 10.03 -2.23 13.10
N SER A 133 8.88 -2.89 12.90
CA SER A 133 7.56 -2.25 13.02
C SER A 133 7.29 -1.76 14.44
N VAL A 134 7.62 -2.57 15.45
CA VAL A 134 7.52 -2.19 16.87
C VAL A 134 8.44 -1.02 17.19
N LEU A 135 9.68 -1.01 16.68
CA LEU A 135 10.61 0.10 16.88
C LEU A 135 10.05 1.42 16.32
N ASN A 136 9.46 1.41 15.11
CA ASN A 136 8.80 2.58 14.56
C ASN A 136 7.68 3.07 15.48
N LEU A 137 6.84 2.16 15.99
CA LEU A 137 5.77 2.50 16.93
C LEU A 137 6.30 3.09 18.25
N LEU A 138 7.37 2.53 18.81
CA LEU A 138 8.02 3.05 20.02
C LEU A 138 8.63 4.45 19.80
N VAL A 139 9.21 4.70 18.62
CA VAL A 139 9.68 6.04 18.24
C VAL A 139 8.51 7.02 18.20
N ILE A 140 7.36 6.63 17.65
CA ILE A 140 6.15 7.47 17.65
C ILE A 140 5.69 7.74 19.08
N PHE A 141 5.60 6.72 19.95
CA PHE A 141 5.22 6.90 21.36
C PHE A 141 6.14 7.89 22.07
N ARG A 142 7.45 7.80 21.82
CA ARG A 142 8.44 8.71 22.37
C ARG A 142 8.26 10.13 21.85
N GLU A 143 7.97 10.30 20.56
CA GLU A 143 7.76 11.62 19.95
C GLU A 143 6.53 12.34 20.50
N ILE A 144 5.41 11.62 20.71
CA ILE A 144 4.13 12.24 21.10
C ILE A 144 3.85 12.19 22.61
N GLY A 145 4.56 11.36 23.37
CA GLY A 145 4.31 11.16 24.81
C GLY A 145 2.93 10.56 25.13
N PHE A 146 2.33 9.84 24.19
CA PHE A 146 0.95 9.35 24.27
C PHE A 146 0.88 7.87 23.85
N VAL A 147 0.17 7.06 24.63
CA VAL A 147 0.16 5.59 24.47
C VAL A 147 -0.58 5.13 23.21
N ASN A 148 -1.68 5.81 22.84
CA ASN A 148 -2.46 5.46 21.66
C ASN A 148 -2.33 6.52 20.55
N PRO A 149 -1.34 6.42 19.65
CA PRO A 149 -1.08 7.41 18.60
C PRO A 149 -2.27 7.57 17.64
N TYR A 150 -3.12 6.56 17.49
CA TYR A 150 -4.32 6.64 16.62
C TYR A 150 -5.38 7.59 17.14
N ARG A 151 -5.33 7.95 18.43
CA ARG A 151 -6.22 8.93 19.06
C ARG A 151 -5.54 10.28 19.31
N TYR A 152 -4.25 10.39 18.97
CA TYR A 152 -3.49 11.61 19.18
C TYR A 152 -3.79 12.64 18.08
N GLN A 153 -4.44 13.73 18.45
CA GLN A 153 -4.84 14.80 17.52
C GLN A 153 -3.81 15.94 17.43
N GLY A 154 -2.83 16.00 18.33
CA GLY A 154 -1.77 17.00 18.28
C GLY A 154 -0.86 16.84 17.06
N LEU A 155 0.10 17.75 16.91
CA LEU A 155 1.00 17.81 15.74
C LEU A 155 0.22 17.84 14.42
N TYR A 156 -0.84 18.64 14.36
CA TYR A 156 -1.70 18.77 13.18
C TYR A 156 -2.29 17.44 12.70
N GLN A 157 -2.60 16.54 13.64
CA GLN A 157 -3.10 15.19 13.38
C GLN A 157 -2.15 14.31 12.55
N LYS A 158 -0.84 14.57 12.57
CA LYS A 158 0.19 13.74 11.89
C LYS A 158 -0.01 12.24 12.17
N TYR A 159 -0.21 11.89 13.44
CA TYR A 159 -0.32 10.49 13.85
C TYR A 159 -1.77 9.99 13.90
N PHE A 160 -2.80 10.77 14.19
CA PHE A 160 -4.21 10.35 14.27
C PHE A 160 -4.69 9.15 13.39
N ILE A 161 -5.37 9.40 12.26
CA ILE A 161 -5.78 8.33 11.34
C ILE A 161 -4.57 7.79 10.55
N GLY A 162 -3.55 8.64 10.38
CA GLY A 162 -2.33 8.35 9.60
C GLY A 162 -1.24 7.57 10.34
N THR A 163 -1.42 7.14 11.60
CA THR A 163 -0.35 6.48 12.39
C THR A 163 0.22 5.30 11.62
N GLY A 164 -0.67 4.52 10.99
CA GLY A 164 -0.32 3.33 10.23
C GLY A 164 0.70 3.60 9.13
N ASP A 165 0.66 4.77 8.49
CA ASP A 165 1.56 5.17 7.40
C ASP A 165 3.03 5.30 7.84
N PHE A 166 3.25 5.48 9.14
CA PHE A 166 4.57 5.56 9.76
C PHE A 166 5.09 4.22 10.29
N ILE A 167 4.27 3.18 10.32
CA ILE A 167 4.67 1.85 10.82
C ILE A 167 5.24 1.02 9.67
N ARG A 168 6.52 1.27 9.38
CA ARG A 168 7.27 0.61 8.31
C ARG A 168 7.91 -0.69 8.78
N GLY A 169 8.15 -1.58 7.81
CA GLY A 169 8.84 -2.84 8.01
C GLY A 169 10.33 -2.75 7.68
N VAL A 170 10.98 -3.91 7.65
CA VAL A 170 12.42 -4.04 7.34
C VAL A 170 12.76 -3.65 5.90
N THR A 171 11.76 -3.52 5.02
CA THR A 171 11.91 -3.06 3.65
C THR A 171 12.17 -1.56 3.53
N PHE A 172 11.92 -0.79 4.60
CA PHE A 172 11.96 0.69 4.61
C PHE A 172 11.02 1.35 3.60
N ASP A 173 10.08 0.57 3.06
CA ASP A 173 9.08 1.01 2.10
C ASP A 173 7.81 1.50 2.82
N THR A 174 6.72 1.71 2.09
CA THR A 174 5.43 2.12 2.62
C THR A 174 4.84 1.15 3.67
N SER A 175 3.95 1.66 4.51
CA SER A 175 3.16 0.85 5.46
C SER A 175 2.37 -0.26 4.78
N ILE A 176 1.92 -0.05 3.53
CA ILE A 176 1.19 -1.04 2.73
C ILE A 176 2.09 -2.23 2.41
N THR A 177 3.35 -2.00 2.02
CA THR A 177 4.34 -3.07 1.80
C THR A 177 4.51 -3.90 3.08
N ASN A 178 4.62 -3.23 4.24
CA ASN A 178 4.71 -3.89 5.53
C ASN A 178 3.44 -4.69 5.88
N ALA A 179 2.26 -4.12 5.62
CA ALA A 179 0.98 -4.77 5.83
C ALA A 179 0.89 -6.08 5.04
N ILE A 180 1.26 -6.05 3.76
CA ILE A 180 1.19 -7.21 2.87
C ILE A 180 2.18 -8.31 3.30
N ILE A 181 3.39 -7.94 3.73
CA ILE A 181 4.36 -8.90 4.29
C ILE A 181 3.81 -9.58 5.54
N ASN A 182 3.22 -8.81 6.46
CA ASN A 182 2.62 -9.37 7.67
C ASN A 182 1.40 -10.24 7.34
N ALA A 183 0.56 -9.86 6.38
CA ALA A 183 -0.55 -10.69 5.92
C ALA A 183 -0.07 -12.03 5.34
N ALA A 184 0.99 -12.03 4.51
CA ALA A 184 1.63 -13.27 4.06
C ALA A 184 2.21 -14.08 5.23
N GLY A 185 2.81 -13.41 6.21
CA GLY A 185 3.30 -13.99 7.46
C GLY A 185 2.20 -14.66 8.28
N VAL A 186 0.99 -14.08 8.34
CA VAL A 186 -0.18 -14.69 8.99
C VAL A 186 -0.51 -16.04 8.35
N PHE A 187 -0.67 -16.09 7.02
CA PHE A 187 -1.01 -17.34 6.33
C PHE A 187 0.07 -18.40 6.49
N TYR A 188 1.34 -18.01 6.33
CA TYR A 188 2.48 -18.88 6.55
C TYR A 188 2.49 -19.46 7.98
N ALA A 189 2.36 -18.61 8.99
CA ALA A 189 2.47 -19.00 10.39
C ALA A 189 1.29 -19.88 10.86
N ILE A 190 0.06 -19.59 10.41
CA ILE A 190 -1.12 -20.42 10.71
C ILE A 190 -0.92 -21.83 10.16
N CYS A 191 -0.54 -21.97 8.88
CA CYS A 191 -0.36 -23.27 8.26
C CYS A 191 0.83 -24.06 8.83
N ARG A 192 1.87 -23.37 9.32
CA ARG A 192 3.01 -23.98 10.02
C ARG A 192 2.80 -24.15 11.53
N ARG A 193 1.60 -23.87 12.03
CA ARG A 193 1.22 -23.95 13.46
C ARG A 193 2.12 -23.12 14.38
N ARG A 194 2.65 -22.00 13.88
CA ARG A 194 3.43 -21.00 14.64
C ARG A 194 2.51 -19.91 15.18
N MET A 195 1.63 -20.27 16.11
CA MET A 195 0.52 -19.39 16.54
C MET A 195 0.99 -18.04 17.09
N LEU A 196 2.08 -18.01 17.87
CA LEU A 196 2.64 -16.75 18.39
C LEU A 196 3.10 -15.83 17.25
N LEU A 197 3.78 -16.37 16.24
CA LEU A 197 4.22 -15.59 15.09
C LEU A 197 3.01 -15.07 14.29
N ALA A 198 1.97 -15.89 14.12
CA ALA A 198 0.73 -15.48 13.47
C ALA A 198 0.08 -14.30 14.21
N LEU A 199 -0.04 -14.38 15.54
CA LEU A 199 -0.58 -13.29 16.37
C LEU A 199 0.24 -12.00 16.24
N CYS A 200 1.58 -12.09 16.30
CA CYS A 200 2.44 -10.93 16.13
C CYS A 200 2.26 -10.29 14.74
N CYS A 201 2.22 -11.10 13.68
CA CYS A 201 1.94 -10.60 12.32
C CYS A 201 0.56 -9.96 12.22
N MET A 202 -0.49 -10.55 12.83
CA MET A 202 -1.83 -9.96 12.85
C MET A 202 -1.84 -8.60 13.55
N ILE A 203 -1.19 -8.49 14.71
CA ILE A 203 -1.11 -7.24 15.46
C ILE A 203 -0.40 -6.16 14.63
N VAL A 204 0.78 -6.48 14.07
CA VAL A 204 1.52 -5.52 13.23
C VAL A 204 0.70 -5.14 11.99
N LEU A 205 0.07 -6.11 11.32
CA LEU A 205 -0.84 -5.86 10.19
C LEU A 205 -1.93 -4.85 10.58
N LEU A 206 -2.61 -5.04 11.71
CA LEU A 206 -3.64 -4.10 12.17
C LEU A 206 -3.05 -2.73 12.49
N MET A 207 -1.87 -2.68 13.12
CA MET A 207 -1.18 -1.42 13.39
C MET A 207 -0.81 -0.67 12.10
N THR A 208 -0.49 -1.34 10.99
CA THR A 208 -0.25 -0.60 9.73
C THR A 208 -1.48 0.18 9.22
N GLY A 209 -2.69 -0.07 9.74
CA GLY A 209 -3.90 0.67 9.40
C GLY A 209 -4.38 0.49 7.96
N SER A 210 -3.82 -0.47 7.20
CA SER A 210 -4.19 -0.72 5.81
C SER A 210 -5.54 -1.44 5.72
N ASN A 211 -6.63 -0.69 5.60
CA ASN A 211 -7.99 -1.23 5.47
C ASN A 211 -8.14 -2.21 4.29
N PHE A 212 -7.49 -1.92 3.16
CA PHE A 212 -7.49 -2.82 2.00
C PHE A 212 -6.83 -4.16 2.33
N THR A 213 -5.63 -4.14 2.89
CA THR A 213 -4.90 -5.36 3.22
C THR A 213 -5.63 -6.15 4.31
N ASN A 214 -6.25 -5.48 5.28
CA ASN A 214 -7.08 -6.12 6.30
C ASN A 214 -8.29 -6.84 5.68
N LEU A 215 -9.00 -6.19 4.76
CA LEU A 215 -10.15 -6.78 4.07
C LEU A 215 -9.74 -7.96 3.18
N ALA A 216 -8.67 -7.81 2.40
CA ALA A 216 -8.12 -8.89 1.57
C ALA A 216 -7.68 -10.08 2.43
N THR A 217 -7.05 -9.81 3.58
CA THR A 217 -6.64 -10.83 4.55
C THR A 217 -7.85 -11.54 5.14
N LEU A 218 -8.89 -10.81 5.54
CA LEU A 218 -10.13 -11.38 6.06
C LEU A 218 -10.81 -12.29 5.04
N ALA A 219 -10.89 -11.87 3.78
CA ALA A 219 -11.45 -12.68 2.69
C ALA A 219 -10.65 -13.99 2.48
N CYS A 220 -9.32 -13.91 2.46
CA CYS A 220 -8.46 -15.07 2.32
C CYS A 220 -8.51 -16.00 3.55
N LEU A 221 -8.62 -15.45 4.76
CA LEU A 221 -8.81 -16.22 6.00
C LEU A 221 -10.18 -16.91 6.02
N ALA A 222 -11.24 -16.25 5.57
CA ALA A 222 -12.57 -16.85 5.43
C ALA A 222 -12.55 -18.02 4.43
N PHE A 223 -11.87 -17.85 3.29
CA PHE A 223 -11.64 -18.94 2.35
C PHE A 223 -10.89 -20.12 3.02
N LEU A 224 -9.82 -19.84 3.76
CA LEU A 224 -9.05 -20.88 4.44
C LEU A 224 -9.85 -21.57 5.57
N PHE A 225 -10.70 -20.81 6.27
CA PHE A 225 -11.64 -21.32 7.28
C PHE A 225 -12.61 -22.35 6.68
N CYS A 226 -13.19 -22.04 5.52
CA CYS A 226 -14.18 -22.90 4.88
C CYS A 226 -13.56 -24.17 4.26
N PHE A 227 -12.38 -24.06 3.63
CA PHE A 227 -11.91 -25.11 2.73
C PHE A 227 -10.62 -25.83 3.15
N LYS A 228 -9.73 -25.21 3.93
CA LYS A 228 -8.33 -25.66 4.08
C LYS A 228 -7.75 -25.53 5.49
N SER A 229 -8.59 -25.57 6.53
CA SER A 229 -8.14 -25.46 7.93
C SER A 229 -8.58 -26.60 8.84
N ASP A 230 -7.71 -26.93 9.80
CA ASP A 230 -8.02 -27.78 10.94
C ASP A 230 -8.64 -26.99 12.12
N ARG A 231 -9.03 -27.68 13.20
CA ARG A 231 -9.69 -27.06 14.37
C ARG A 231 -8.83 -25.98 15.05
N ASP A 232 -7.52 -26.20 15.13
CA ASP A 232 -6.60 -25.26 15.78
C ASP A 232 -6.40 -24.02 14.92
N GLN A 233 -6.27 -24.22 13.61
CA GLN A 233 -6.19 -23.15 12.61
C GLN A 233 -7.47 -22.32 12.58
N LYS A 234 -8.65 -22.96 12.67
CA LYS A 234 -9.94 -22.24 12.76
C LYS A 234 -9.99 -21.32 13.98
N SER A 235 -9.47 -21.77 15.11
CA SER A 235 -9.43 -20.98 16.35
C SER A 235 -8.59 -19.70 16.17
N ILE A 236 -7.40 -19.80 15.58
CA ILE A 236 -6.55 -18.63 15.32
C ILE A 236 -7.13 -17.72 14.21
N ILE A 237 -7.82 -18.28 13.22
CA ILE A 237 -8.49 -17.49 12.17
C ILE A 237 -9.59 -16.61 12.79
N VAL A 238 -10.39 -17.14 13.72
CA VAL A 238 -11.45 -16.39 14.41
C VAL A 238 -10.89 -15.28 15.30
N ILE A 239 -9.65 -15.40 15.78
CA ILE A 239 -9.00 -14.34 16.56
C ILE A 239 -8.76 -13.09 15.71
N PHE A 240 -8.47 -13.22 14.40
CA PHE A 240 -8.23 -12.05 13.55
C PHE A 240 -9.40 -11.06 13.46
N PRO A 241 -10.66 -11.44 13.15
CA PRO A 241 -11.78 -10.50 13.15
C PRO A 241 -12.06 -9.93 14.54
N VAL A 242 -11.80 -10.67 15.62
CA VAL A 242 -11.90 -10.14 16.99
C VAL A 242 -10.86 -9.04 17.22
N LEU A 243 -9.59 -9.29 16.86
CA LEU A 243 -8.54 -8.28 16.95
C LEU A 243 -8.83 -7.07 16.06
N LEU A 244 -9.36 -7.28 14.86
CA LEU A 244 -9.79 -6.21 13.96
C LEU A 244 -10.92 -5.38 14.58
N ALA A 245 -11.92 -6.02 15.21
CA ALA A 245 -13.01 -5.32 15.89
C ALA A 245 -12.50 -4.52 17.10
N ILE A 246 -11.58 -5.08 17.89
CA ILE A 246 -10.91 -4.36 19.00
C ILE A 246 -10.12 -3.18 18.44
N PHE A 247 -9.37 -3.38 17.35
CA PHE A 247 -8.61 -2.31 16.73
C PHE A 247 -9.53 -1.17 16.27
N LEU A 248 -10.61 -1.50 15.55
CA LEU A 248 -11.54 -0.51 15.02
C LEU A 248 -12.37 0.20 16.10
N THR A 249 -12.63 -0.41 17.25
CA THR A 249 -13.44 0.22 18.32
C THR A 249 -12.57 0.91 19.38
N ASN A 250 -11.51 0.25 19.84
CA ASN A 250 -10.71 0.71 20.97
C ASN A 250 -9.42 1.43 20.53
N ILE A 251 -8.79 1.02 19.44
CA ILE A 251 -7.50 1.61 19.04
C ILE A 251 -7.73 2.79 18.09
N SER A 252 -8.43 2.59 16.98
CA SER A 252 -8.73 3.58 15.94
C SER A 252 -10.25 3.67 15.63
N PRO A 253 -11.08 4.20 16.56
CA PRO A 253 -12.52 4.38 16.37
C PRO A 253 -12.88 5.17 15.11
N GLN A 254 -12.01 6.08 14.68
CA GLN A 254 -12.22 6.93 13.51
C GLN A 254 -12.13 6.16 12.20
N ASN A 255 -11.33 5.10 12.14
CA ASN A 255 -11.25 4.22 10.97
C ASN A 255 -12.56 3.45 10.73
N THR A 256 -13.40 3.24 11.75
CA THR A 256 -14.70 2.59 11.58
C THR A 256 -15.57 3.34 10.58
N LYS A 257 -15.68 4.67 10.72
CA LYS A 257 -16.47 5.50 9.79
C LYS A 257 -15.93 5.41 8.37
N TYR A 258 -14.60 5.42 8.23
CA TYR A 258 -13.96 5.29 6.92
C TYR A 258 -14.26 3.95 6.26
N THR A 259 -14.14 2.84 7.00
CA THR A 259 -14.39 1.49 6.49
C THR A 259 -15.85 1.28 6.12
N VAL A 260 -16.79 1.73 6.96
CA VAL A 260 -18.24 1.66 6.69
C VAL A 260 -18.57 2.46 5.43
N ASN A 261 -18.13 3.73 5.35
CA ASN A 261 -18.37 4.56 4.17
C ASN A 261 -17.77 3.95 2.89
N THR A 262 -16.62 3.27 2.98
CA THR A 262 -15.98 2.62 1.83
C THR A 262 -16.78 1.40 1.39
N LEU A 263 -17.27 0.58 2.33
CA LEU A 263 -18.09 -0.59 2.06
C LEU A 263 -19.46 -0.19 1.50
N GLU A 264 -20.11 0.81 2.10
CA GLU A 264 -21.37 1.36 1.62
C GLU A 264 -21.25 1.89 0.19
N LYS A 265 -20.19 2.62 -0.14
CA LYS A 265 -19.93 3.09 -1.51
C LYS A 265 -19.64 1.96 -2.49
N ALA A 266 -19.06 0.86 -2.04
CA ALA A 266 -18.78 -0.30 -2.89
C ALA A 266 -20.03 -1.14 -3.16
N LEU A 267 -20.92 -1.29 -2.16
CA LEU A 267 -22.15 -2.09 -2.26
C LEU A 267 -23.33 -1.32 -2.84
N SER A 268 -23.44 -0.03 -2.53
CA SER A 268 -24.51 0.82 -3.04
C SER A 268 -24.10 1.34 -4.41
N ALA A 269 -24.57 0.68 -5.48
CA ALA A 269 -24.39 1.13 -6.87
C ALA A 269 -25.12 2.45 -7.20
N THR A 270 -25.56 3.22 -6.19
CA THR A 270 -26.64 4.19 -6.35
C THR A 270 -26.34 5.50 -5.67
N LYS A 271 -26.39 6.56 -6.50
CA LYS A 271 -26.40 8.00 -6.22
C LYS A 271 -25.58 8.44 -5.01
N ALA A 272 -24.41 9.02 -5.31
CA ALA A 272 -23.71 9.91 -4.40
C ALA A 272 -24.74 10.79 -3.66
N PRO A 273 -24.66 10.90 -2.33
CA PRO A 273 -25.54 11.80 -1.60
C PRO A 273 -25.46 13.15 -2.31
N ALA A 274 -26.62 13.70 -2.71
CA ALA A 274 -26.70 15.05 -3.26
C ALA A 274 -25.78 15.90 -2.40
N ALA A 275 -24.75 16.49 -3.04
CA ALA A 275 -23.68 17.18 -2.33
C ALA A 275 -24.35 17.95 -1.22
N LYS A 276 -24.08 17.57 0.06
CA LYS A 276 -24.63 18.31 1.19
C LYS A 276 -24.28 19.74 0.85
N GLN A 277 -25.28 20.55 0.50
CA GLN A 277 -25.09 21.98 0.33
C GLN A 277 -24.33 22.34 1.59
N VAL A 278 -23.08 22.79 1.42
CA VAL A 278 -22.26 23.25 2.53
C VAL A 278 -23.20 24.17 3.26
N THR A 279 -23.71 23.72 4.40
CA THR A 279 -24.68 24.48 5.15
C THR A 279 -23.89 25.71 5.50
N GLU A 280 -24.20 26.82 4.83
CA GLU A 280 -23.41 28.03 4.94
C GLU A 280 -23.20 28.23 6.43
N LEU A 281 -21.94 28.30 6.84
CA LEU A 281 -21.62 28.48 8.25
C LEU A 281 -22.49 29.63 8.75
N PRO A 282 -23.24 29.46 9.85
CA PRO A 282 -24.06 30.52 10.39
C PRO A 282 -23.24 31.81 10.43
N VAL A 283 -23.85 32.95 10.12
CA VAL A 283 -23.14 34.23 9.95
C VAL A 283 -22.22 34.53 11.15
N GLU A 284 -22.58 34.05 12.34
CA GLU A 284 -21.77 34.15 13.56
C GLU A 284 -20.39 33.46 13.51
N GLN A 285 -20.23 32.39 12.73
CA GLN A 285 -19.02 31.58 12.65
C GLN A 285 -18.13 31.94 11.45
N ARG A 286 -18.63 32.76 10.51
CA ARG A 286 -17.88 33.20 9.32
C ARG A 286 -16.86 34.28 9.69
N PRO A 287 -15.65 34.31 9.08
CA PRO A 287 -14.69 35.40 9.26
C PRO A 287 -15.27 36.73 8.76
N ASP A 288 -15.01 37.84 9.46
CA ASP A 288 -15.58 39.15 9.09
C ASP A 288 -15.18 39.59 7.68
N SER A 289 -13.99 39.19 7.21
CA SER A 289 -13.52 39.43 5.84
C SER A 289 -14.42 38.82 4.76
N THR A 290 -15.19 37.78 5.09
CA THR A 290 -16.11 37.09 4.18
C THR A 290 -17.56 37.57 4.31
N LEU A 291 -17.83 38.51 5.23
CA LEU A 291 -19.16 39.02 5.53
C LEU A 291 -19.39 40.39 4.88
N THR A 292 -20.58 40.57 4.31
CA THR A 292 -21.09 41.88 3.89
C THR A 292 -21.28 42.80 5.11
N ALA A 293 -21.40 44.11 4.87
CA ALA A 293 -21.61 45.08 5.95
C ALA A 293 -22.87 44.78 6.78
N ALA A 294 -23.94 44.30 6.15
CA ALA A 294 -25.17 43.91 6.82
C ALA A 294 -24.97 42.63 7.68
N GLU A 295 -24.29 41.62 7.13
CA GLU A 295 -23.97 40.38 7.86
C GLU A 295 -23.06 40.63 9.07
N ARG A 296 -22.09 41.56 8.97
CA ARG A 296 -21.25 41.96 10.11
C ARG A 296 -22.07 42.59 11.22
N ARG A 297 -23.03 43.47 10.88
CA ARG A 297 -23.93 44.08 11.86
C ARG A 297 -24.80 43.04 12.56
N TYR A 298 -25.34 42.09 11.79
CA TYR A 298 -26.11 40.97 12.34
C TYR A 298 -25.26 40.10 13.27
N LYS A 299 -24.05 39.71 12.84
CA LYS A 299 -23.10 38.95 13.67
C LYS A 299 -22.80 39.66 14.98
N PHE A 300 -22.48 40.95 14.92
CA PHE A 300 -22.19 41.77 16.09
C PHE A 300 -23.38 41.81 17.06
N ALA A 301 -24.57 42.11 16.55
CA ALA A 301 -25.78 42.19 17.37
C ALA A 301 -26.08 40.86 18.08
N LYS A 302 -25.96 39.74 17.37
CA LYS A 302 -26.19 38.41 17.94
C LYS A 302 -25.16 38.04 18.99
N LEU A 303 -23.87 38.23 18.72
CA LEU A 303 -22.80 37.97 19.69
C LEU A 303 -22.92 38.85 20.94
N TYR A 304 -23.40 40.09 20.78
CA TYR A 304 -23.69 41.01 21.89
C TYR A 304 -24.88 40.55 22.73
N LEU A 305 -25.99 40.13 22.10
CA LEU A 305 -27.14 39.57 22.83
C LEU A 305 -26.76 38.28 23.58
N ASP A 306 -25.93 37.43 22.98
CA ASP A 306 -25.43 36.22 23.62
C ASP A 306 -24.47 36.53 24.79
N SER A 307 -23.73 37.64 24.75
CA SER A 307 -22.88 38.06 25.86
C SER A 307 -23.72 38.58 27.04
N LEU A 308 -24.76 39.36 26.77
CA LEU A 308 -25.72 39.81 27.78
C LEU A 308 -26.48 38.64 28.42
N GLY A 309 -26.93 37.68 27.61
CA GLY A 309 -27.58 36.47 28.10
C GLY A 309 -26.67 35.63 29.02
N ARG A 310 -25.38 35.54 28.69
CA ARG A 310 -24.38 34.88 29.54
C ARG A 310 -24.13 35.64 30.84
N ALA A 311 -23.99 36.96 30.78
CA ALA A 311 -23.82 37.81 31.96
C ALA A 311 -25.03 37.69 32.91
N LYS A 312 -26.25 37.67 32.37
CA LYS A 312 -27.48 37.50 33.15
C LYS A 312 -27.54 36.13 33.84
N ARG A 313 -27.24 35.04 33.12
CA ARG A 313 -27.18 33.69 33.72
C ARG A 313 -26.07 33.55 34.75
N ALA A 314 -24.95 34.25 34.57
CA ALA A 314 -23.87 34.29 35.55
C ALA A 314 -24.28 35.04 36.82
N ALA A 315 -25.04 36.12 36.69
CA ALA A 315 -25.61 36.84 37.83
C ALA A 315 -26.71 36.04 38.55
N GLU A 316 -27.56 35.31 37.81
CA GLU A 316 -28.58 34.42 38.37
C GLU A 316 -27.98 33.20 39.09
N ARG A 317 -26.75 32.81 38.75
CA ARG A 317 -25.96 31.81 39.50
C ARG A 317 -25.28 32.44 40.73
N THR A 318 -26.04 33.20 41.51
CA THR A 318 -25.62 33.55 42.86
C THR A 318 -25.59 32.23 43.68
N PRO A 319 -24.47 31.86 44.32
CA PRO A 319 -24.40 30.61 45.07
C PRO A 319 -25.33 30.72 46.27
N ALA A 320 -26.46 30.01 46.23
CA ALA A 320 -27.25 29.77 47.42
C ALA A 320 -26.37 28.98 48.39
N ASN A 321 -26.08 29.61 49.54
CA ASN A 321 -25.39 29.01 50.66
C ASN A 321 -25.94 27.60 50.93
N GLY A 322 -25.10 26.60 50.71
CA GLY A 322 -25.33 25.22 51.04
C GLY A 322 -24.03 24.64 51.56
N GLU A 323 -23.85 24.71 52.86
CA GLU A 323 -22.81 24.01 53.60
C GLU A 323 -22.88 22.50 53.32
N GLY A 324 -21.71 21.85 53.32
CA GLY A 324 -21.63 20.46 53.73
C GLY A 324 -21.76 19.39 52.63
N ALA A 325 -20.88 19.41 51.64
CA ALA A 325 -20.28 18.17 51.15
C ALA A 325 -18.92 18.49 50.54
N VAL A 326 -17.85 18.01 51.17
CA VAL A 326 -16.54 17.90 50.52
C VAL A 326 -16.70 16.86 49.42
N GLN A 327 -17.31 17.26 48.30
CA GLN A 327 -17.10 16.58 47.05
C GLN A 327 -15.61 16.72 46.79
N THR A 328 -14.92 15.59 46.86
CA THR A 328 -13.61 15.40 46.26
C THR A 328 -13.78 15.60 44.76
N THR A 329 -14.00 16.84 44.34
CA THR A 329 -14.02 17.25 42.94
C THR A 329 -12.65 16.90 42.43
N ARG A 330 -12.57 15.83 41.62
CA ARG A 330 -11.35 15.46 40.93
C ARG A 330 -10.78 16.75 40.34
N PRO A 331 -9.49 17.07 40.59
CA PRO A 331 -8.90 18.29 40.08
C PRO A 331 -9.21 18.36 38.58
N ASP A 332 -9.84 19.46 38.15
CA ASP A 332 -10.23 19.65 36.76
C ASP A 332 -8.94 19.82 35.96
N ILE A 333 -8.44 18.72 35.40
CA ILE A 333 -7.27 18.73 34.55
C ILE A 333 -7.67 19.51 33.30
N PRO A 334 -7.04 20.67 33.01
CA PRO A 334 -7.40 21.49 31.86
C PRO A 334 -7.41 20.63 30.61
N LYS A 335 -8.58 20.49 29.99
CA LYS A 335 -8.68 19.77 28.72
C LYS A 335 -8.04 20.62 27.63
N PRO A 336 -7.14 20.07 26.80
CA PRO A 336 -6.56 20.82 25.70
C PRO A 336 -7.68 21.37 24.80
N ASN A 337 -7.53 22.61 24.36
CA ASN A 337 -8.48 23.25 23.46
C ASN A 337 -8.41 22.56 22.09
N ILE A 338 -9.31 21.60 21.84
CA ILE A 338 -9.37 20.85 20.58
C ILE A 338 -9.61 21.74 19.35
N HIS A 339 -10.03 22.98 19.54
CA HIS A 339 -10.17 23.97 18.46
C HIS A 339 -8.88 24.76 18.19
N ALA A 340 -7.84 24.58 19.00
CA ALA A 340 -6.55 25.20 18.74
C ALA A 340 -5.95 24.65 17.42
N PRO A 341 -5.19 25.47 16.66
CA PRO A 341 -4.68 25.09 15.33
C PRO A 341 -3.87 23.79 15.31
N GLU A 342 -3.17 23.48 16.40
CA GLU A 342 -2.36 22.26 16.55
C GLU A 342 -3.16 20.95 16.60
N PHE A 343 -4.46 21.01 16.93
CA PHE A 343 -5.38 19.87 16.95
C PHE A 343 -6.26 19.79 15.71
N GLN A 344 -6.24 20.83 14.89
CA GLN A 344 -6.96 20.85 13.62
C GLN A 344 -6.13 20.15 12.56
N HIS A 345 -6.82 19.41 11.67
CA HIS A 345 -6.17 18.87 10.49
C HIS A 345 -5.61 20.05 9.70
N LYS A 346 -4.29 20.11 9.53
CA LYS A 346 -3.72 21.10 8.64
C LYS A 346 -4.21 20.72 7.26
N HIS A 347 -5.10 21.53 6.68
CA HIS A 347 -5.46 21.48 5.26
C HIS A 347 -4.26 21.82 4.36
N ASP A 348 -3.03 21.65 4.87
CA ASP A 348 -1.79 21.84 4.17
C ASP A 348 -1.95 21.14 2.85
N THR A 349 -2.00 21.96 1.81
CA THR A 349 -1.77 21.55 0.46
C THR A 349 -0.38 20.97 0.51
N SER A 350 -0.29 19.66 0.77
CA SER A 350 0.99 18.99 0.96
C SER A 350 1.88 19.39 -0.21
N GLN A 351 3.19 19.52 -0.01
CA GLN A 351 4.07 19.92 -1.10
C GLN A 351 3.85 19.05 -2.35
N SER A 352 3.52 17.77 -2.15
CA SER A 352 3.08 16.85 -3.21
C SER A 352 1.80 17.28 -3.92
N ARG A 353 0.77 17.74 -3.20
CA ARG A 353 -0.48 18.28 -3.77
C ARG A 353 -0.25 19.59 -4.52
N LEU A 354 0.50 20.53 -3.94
CA LEU A 354 0.85 21.79 -4.62
C LEU A 354 1.61 21.52 -5.91
N ARG A 355 2.60 20.62 -5.83
CA ARG A 355 3.35 20.17 -7.00
C ARG A 355 2.44 19.52 -8.03
N ALA A 356 1.49 18.68 -7.62
CA ALA A 356 0.52 18.08 -8.54
C ALA A 356 -0.33 19.15 -9.24
N ILE A 357 -0.85 20.14 -8.51
CA ILE A 357 -1.62 21.27 -9.07
C ILE A 357 -0.77 22.08 -10.05
N GLN A 358 0.46 22.42 -9.66
CA GLN A 358 1.40 23.16 -10.52
C GLN A 358 1.70 22.38 -11.82
N LEU A 359 1.95 21.08 -11.71
CA LEU A 359 2.18 20.21 -12.87
C LEU A 359 0.94 20.10 -13.75
N MET A 360 -0.26 20.01 -13.17
CA MET A 360 -1.51 20.02 -13.94
C MET A 360 -1.66 21.30 -14.77
N GLN A 361 -1.35 22.46 -14.17
CA GLN A 361 -1.41 23.75 -14.85
C GLN A 361 -0.35 23.84 -15.96
N GLN A 362 0.88 23.37 -15.69
CA GLN A 362 1.97 23.35 -16.67
C GLN A 362 1.67 22.46 -17.88
N LEU A 363 1.11 21.27 -17.63
CA LEU A 363 0.74 20.30 -18.66
C LEU A 363 -0.66 20.55 -19.26
N ARG A 364 -1.35 21.63 -18.83
CA ARG A 364 -2.72 21.98 -19.27
C ARG A 364 -3.70 20.80 -19.19
N VAL A 365 -3.57 20.01 -18.12
CA VAL A 365 -4.36 18.78 -17.91
C VAL A 365 -5.86 19.08 -17.89
N ASP A 366 -6.24 20.24 -17.35
CA ASP A 366 -7.61 20.76 -17.29
C ASP A 366 -8.23 21.06 -18.67
N THR A 367 -7.43 21.13 -19.73
CA THR A 367 -7.89 21.29 -21.11
C THR A 367 -8.14 19.96 -21.82
N LEU A 368 -7.72 18.83 -21.23
CA LEU A 368 -7.89 17.52 -21.85
C LEU A 368 -9.36 17.08 -21.80
N PRO A 369 -9.96 16.74 -22.96
CA PRO A 369 -11.39 16.43 -23.05
C PRO A 369 -11.78 15.20 -22.23
N ASP A 370 -10.91 14.20 -22.14
CA ASP A 370 -11.16 12.95 -21.40
C ASP A 370 -11.37 13.16 -19.90
N ILE A 371 -10.71 14.18 -19.34
CA ILE A 371 -10.69 14.42 -17.89
C ILE A 371 -11.93 15.18 -17.45
N ARG A 372 -12.38 16.15 -18.26
CA ARG A 372 -13.62 16.90 -18.00
C ARG A 372 -14.87 16.00 -17.98
N GLN A 373 -14.84 14.91 -18.75
CA GLN A 373 -15.96 13.97 -18.82
C GLN A 373 -15.99 12.96 -17.67
N LEU A 374 -14.87 12.77 -16.97
CA LEU A 374 -14.82 11.87 -15.83
C LEU A 374 -15.38 12.62 -14.61
N ASP A 375 -16.51 12.16 -14.05
CA ASP A 375 -17.02 12.62 -12.75
C ASP A 375 -16.13 12.06 -11.63
N LEU A 376 -14.95 12.65 -11.61
CA LEU A 376 -13.80 12.26 -10.85
C LEU A 376 -14.03 12.51 -9.35
N ARG A 377 -14.96 13.41 -9.00
CA ARG A 377 -15.45 13.63 -7.64
C ARG A 377 -16.20 12.42 -7.07
N LYS A 378 -16.77 11.57 -7.93
CA LYS A 378 -17.57 10.39 -7.54
C LYS A 378 -16.84 9.07 -7.78
N ALA A 379 -15.97 8.99 -8.78
CA ALA A 379 -15.42 7.71 -9.22
C ALA A 379 -14.07 7.34 -8.57
N ASN A 380 -13.88 6.05 -8.29
CA ASN A 380 -12.63 5.46 -7.81
C ASN A 380 -11.53 5.58 -8.88
N GLY A 381 -10.38 6.18 -8.56
CA GLY A 381 -9.30 6.42 -9.53
C GLY A 381 -8.76 5.15 -10.20
N LYS A 382 -8.82 4.00 -9.53
CA LYS A 382 -8.44 2.71 -10.11
C LYS A 382 -9.39 2.24 -11.20
N LEU A 383 -10.70 2.32 -10.93
CA LEU A 383 -11.72 1.98 -11.91
C LEU A 383 -11.64 2.88 -13.13
N GLN A 384 -11.33 4.16 -12.92
CA GLN A 384 -11.13 5.12 -13.99
C GLN A 384 -9.88 4.83 -14.80
N SER A 385 -8.78 4.45 -14.15
CA SER A 385 -7.57 4.04 -14.84
C SER A 385 -7.82 2.80 -15.73
N PHE A 386 -8.59 1.82 -15.24
CA PHE A 386 -9.04 0.70 -16.09
C PHE A 386 -9.89 1.18 -17.26
N ARG A 387 -10.89 2.04 -17.03
CA ARG A 387 -11.74 2.59 -18.09
C ARG A 387 -10.93 3.35 -19.15
N ASN A 388 -9.99 4.18 -18.73
CA ASN A 388 -9.11 4.93 -19.61
C ASN A 388 -8.22 3.99 -20.42
N THR A 389 -7.68 2.95 -19.80
CA THR A 389 -6.88 1.92 -20.50
C THR A 389 -7.72 1.17 -21.53
N PHE A 390 -8.94 0.75 -21.21
CA PHE A 390 -9.82 0.08 -22.16
C PHE A 390 -10.23 0.99 -23.32
N ARG A 391 -10.57 2.25 -23.04
CA ARG A 391 -10.86 3.24 -24.08
C ARG A 391 -9.64 3.44 -24.99
N TYR A 392 -8.47 3.65 -24.40
CA TYR A 392 -7.22 3.79 -25.16
C TYR A 392 -6.99 2.60 -26.11
N LEU A 393 -7.16 1.37 -25.63
CA LEU A 393 -7.01 0.18 -26.46
C LEU A 393 -8.08 0.05 -27.54
N ALA A 394 -9.32 0.48 -27.26
CA ALA A 394 -10.39 0.52 -28.25
C ALA A 394 -10.11 1.54 -29.36
N ASP A 395 -9.57 2.71 -28.99
CA ASP A 395 -9.21 3.78 -29.93
C ASP A 395 -7.93 3.46 -30.72
N HIS A 396 -7.09 2.54 -30.22
CA HIS A 396 -5.84 2.13 -30.87
C HIS A 396 -5.79 0.60 -31.08
N PRO A 397 -6.52 0.05 -32.07
CA PRO A 397 -6.60 -1.40 -32.28
C PRO A 397 -5.25 -2.10 -32.45
N SER A 398 -4.27 -1.44 -33.06
CA SER A 398 -2.90 -1.96 -33.21
C SER A 398 -2.17 -2.18 -31.88
N ARG A 399 -2.61 -1.51 -30.82
CA ARG A 399 -2.06 -1.60 -29.46
C ARG A 399 -2.76 -2.64 -28.60
N ILE A 400 -3.90 -3.20 -29.03
CA ILE A 400 -4.65 -4.22 -28.27
C ILE A 400 -3.77 -5.41 -27.91
N VAL A 401 -2.96 -5.91 -28.85
CA VAL A 401 -2.17 -7.13 -28.62
C VAL A 401 -0.92 -6.85 -27.81
N ALA A 402 -0.12 -5.87 -28.23
CA ALA A 402 1.23 -5.65 -27.70
C ALA A 402 1.33 -4.50 -26.69
N GLY A 403 0.35 -3.61 -26.60
CA GLY A 403 0.36 -2.41 -25.74
C GLY A 403 1.15 -1.24 -26.32
N ASN A 404 1.47 -0.24 -25.50
CA ASN A 404 2.19 0.96 -25.95
C ASN A 404 3.73 0.93 -25.78
N GLY A 405 4.27 -0.06 -25.08
CA GLY A 405 5.71 -0.24 -24.86
C GLY A 405 6.12 0.19 -23.46
N MET A 406 7.31 -0.23 -23.05
CA MET A 406 7.80 0.00 -21.69
C MET A 406 7.90 1.51 -21.41
N GLY A 407 7.29 1.98 -20.32
CA GLY A 407 7.36 3.39 -19.93
C GLY A 407 6.49 4.35 -20.76
N ASN A 408 5.67 3.85 -21.69
CA ASN A 408 4.85 4.69 -22.57
C ASN A 408 3.38 4.83 -22.12
N PHE A 409 2.94 4.13 -21.06
CA PHE A 409 1.53 4.19 -20.66
C PHE A 409 1.26 4.21 -19.15
N SER A 410 1.74 3.23 -18.37
CA SER A 410 1.39 3.18 -16.94
C SER A 410 2.37 2.32 -16.14
N SER A 411 3.48 2.92 -15.72
CA SER A 411 4.52 2.29 -14.90
C SER A 411 5.20 3.30 -13.98
N LYS A 412 5.92 2.85 -12.95
CA LYS A 412 6.82 3.75 -12.20
C LYS A 412 7.94 4.25 -13.09
N LEU A 413 8.38 3.45 -14.05
CA LEU A 413 9.34 3.88 -15.06
C LEU A 413 8.83 5.09 -15.86
N ALA A 414 7.57 5.10 -16.31
CA ALA A 414 6.98 6.26 -17.00
C ALA A 414 7.00 7.52 -16.11
N PHE A 415 6.60 7.39 -14.84
CA PHE A 415 6.66 8.51 -13.88
C PHE A 415 8.09 9.01 -13.61
N LYS A 416 9.10 8.13 -13.65
CA LYS A 416 10.50 8.53 -13.53
C LYS A 416 10.98 9.23 -14.79
N ALA A 417 10.78 8.60 -15.95
CA ALA A 417 11.24 9.09 -17.25
C ALA A 417 10.72 10.50 -17.56
N ALA A 418 9.49 10.82 -17.13
CA ALA A 418 8.90 12.15 -17.30
C ALA A 418 9.64 13.28 -16.55
N GLY A 419 10.61 12.98 -15.68
CA GLY A 419 11.45 14.00 -15.04
C GLY A 419 10.71 14.86 -14.00
N LEU A 420 9.47 14.51 -13.65
CA LEU A 420 8.61 15.32 -12.79
C LEU A 420 8.92 15.18 -11.29
N GLY A 421 9.86 14.30 -10.93
CA GLY A 421 10.26 14.02 -9.54
C GLY A 421 9.20 13.29 -8.69
N ILE A 422 8.20 12.67 -9.33
CA ILE A 422 7.12 11.95 -8.65
C ILE A 422 7.59 10.58 -8.14
N ALA A 423 8.32 9.83 -8.98
CA ALA A 423 8.76 8.46 -8.68
C ALA A 423 10.28 8.35 -8.48
N GLY A 424 10.94 9.46 -8.15
CA GLY A 424 12.40 9.57 -8.03
C GLY A 424 13.01 10.45 -9.11
N GLY A 425 14.35 10.53 -9.13
CA GLY A 425 15.09 11.30 -10.12
C GLY A 425 15.28 10.54 -11.43
N TYR A 426 15.48 11.31 -12.50
CA TYR A 426 15.83 10.82 -13.83
C TYR A 426 16.82 11.81 -14.48
N PRO A 427 17.79 11.36 -15.28
CA PRO A 427 18.75 12.26 -15.92
C PRO A 427 18.04 13.33 -16.78
N ALA A 428 18.30 14.61 -16.47
CA ALA A 428 17.59 15.74 -17.10
C ALA A 428 17.71 15.74 -18.65
N ASN A 429 18.89 15.38 -19.17
CA ASN A 429 19.17 15.33 -20.62
C ASN A 429 18.46 14.18 -21.35
N TYR A 430 17.78 13.29 -20.63
CA TYR A 430 17.10 12.13 -21.19
C TYR A 430 15.62 12.09 -20.83
N VAL A 431 15.08 13.16 -20.23
CA VAL A 431 13.66 13.24 -19.87
C VAL A 431 12.80 12.89 -21.09
N TYR A 432 11.87 11.98 -20.86
CA TYR A 432 10.99 11.44 -21.88
C TYR A 432 9.58 11.31 -21.31
N ILE A 433 8.63 11.93 -21.98
CA ILE A 433 7.21 11.82 -21.68
C ILE A 433 6.48 11.40 -22.95
N ASN A 434 5.79 10.26 -22.88
CA ASN A 434 4.95 9.79 -23.98
C ASN A 434 3.58 10.49 -23.92
N ASN A 435 3.05 10.90 -25.07
CA ASN A 435 1.75 11.59 -25.16
C ASN A 435 0.59 10.75 -24.57
N ASP A 436 0.61 9.43 -24.75
CA ASP A 436 -0.45 8.55 -24.24
C ASP A 436 -0.37 8.41 -22.72
N PHE A 437 0.85 8.32 -22.17
CA PHE A 437 1.08 8.37 -20.72
C PHE A 437 0.60 9.69 -20.13
N GLU A 438 0.98 10.81 -20.76
CA GLU A 438 0.62 12.15 -20.32
C GLU A 438 -0.90 12.33 -20.26
N ARG A 439 -1.59 12.01 -21.37
CA ARG A 439 -3.04 12.20 -21.51
C ARG A 439 -3.86 11.22 -20.68
N SER A 440 -3.32 10.03 -20.38
CA SER A 440 -4.06 8.97 -19.69
C SER A 440 -3.69 8.84 -18.22
N GLN A 441 -2.58 8.18 -17.90
CA GLN A 441 -2.29 7.76 -16.52
C GLN A 441 -1.67 8.88 -15.69
N LEU A 442 -0.79 9.70 -16.29
CA LEU A 442 -0.18 10.82 -15.59
C LEU A 442 -1.23 11.85 -15.19
N SER A 443 -2.10 12.22 -16.13
CA SER A 443 -3.16 13.20 -15.89
C SER A 443 -4.12 12.75 -14.78
N LEU A 444 -4.56 11.48 -14.83
CA LEU A 444 -5.40 10.87 -13.81
C LEU A 444 -4.69 10.82 -12.44
N TYR A 445 -3.39 10.52 -12.43
CA TYR A 445 -2.58 10.54 -11.22
C TYR A 445 -2.49 11.95 -10.64
N LEU A 446 -2.15 12.95 -11.45
CA LEU A 446 -2.00 14.33 -11.01
C LEU A 446 -3.32 14.87 -10.45
N GLU A 447 -4.44 14.57 -11.11
CA GLU A 447 -5.74 14.98 -10.60
C GLU A 447 -6.13 14.23 -9.33
N TYR A 448 -5.83 12.94 -9.25
CA TYR A 448 -6.08 12.18 -8.03
C TYR A 448 -5.33 12.79 -6.83
N PHE A 449 -4.05 13.13 -7.01
CA PHE A 449 -3.20 13.69 -5.96
C PHE A 449 -3.35 15.21 -5.75
N SER A 450 -4.08 15.92 -6.62
CA SER A 450 -4.41 17.33 -6.42
C SER A 450 -5.57 17.54 -5.43
N ARG A 451 -6.24 16.45 -5.02
CA ARG A 451 -7.36 16.44 -4.08
C ARG A 451 -6.90 16.52 -2.63
N ASP A 452 -7.89 16.65 -1.73
CA ASP A 452 -7.63 16.59 -0.31
C ASP A 452 -7.09 15.20 0.08
N SER A 453 -6.09 15.19 0.97
CA SER A 453 -5.39 13.99 1.43
C SER A 453 -6.33 12.93 1.99
N GLY A 454 -7.46 13.31 2.58
CA GLY A 454 -8.47 12.38 3.08
C GLY A 454 -9.13 11.51 2.00
N LEU A 455 -8.99 11.87 0.71
CA LEU A 455 -9.47 11.09 -0.42
C LEU A 455 -8.38 10.15 -0.99
N HIS A 456 -7.13 10.30 -0.55
CA HIS A 456 -6.03 9.46 -0.97
C HIS A 456 -6.08 8.11 -0.24
N SER A 457 -6.49 7.07 -0.94
CA SER A 457 -6.50 5.69 -0.47
C SER A 457 -5.78 4.76 -1.45
N ALA A 458 -5.05 3.77 -0.95
CA ALA A 458 -4.45 2.72 -1.78
C ALA A 458 -5.46 1.95 -2.66
N VAL A 459 -6.74 1.91 -2.22
CA VAL A 459 -7.82 1.31 -3.01
C VAL A 459 -8.16 2.15 -4.24
N ASN A 460 -7.99 3.48 -4.11
CA ASN A 460 -8.42 4.46 -5.09
C ASN A 460 -7.29 5.01 -5.96
N THR A 461 -6.02 4.73 -5.61
CA THR A 461 -4.88 5.11 -6.45
C THR A 461 -5.01 4.47 -7.83
N PRO A 462 -4.69 5.20 -8.92
CA PRO A 462 -4.83 4.70 -10.29
C PRO A 462 -3.80 3.61 -10.64
N ASN A 463 -2.80 3.39 -9.78
CA ASN A 463 -1.73 2.42 -10.03
C ASN A 463 -2.22 0.97 -9.85
N SER A 464 -1.74 0.07 -10.70
CA SER A 464 -1.99 -1.38 -10.64
C SER A 464 -1.06 -2.11 -11.60
N VAL A 465 -0.58 -3.30 -11.22
CA VAL A 465 0.15 -4.20 -12.13
C VAL A 465 -0.72 -4.58 -13.33
N TYR A 466 -2.01 -4.81 -13.12
CA TYR A 466 -2.91 -5.19 -14.22
C TYR A 466 -3.02 -4.11 -15.28
N ILE A 467 -3.06 -2.85 -14.85
CA ILE A 467 -3.13 -1.69 -15.74
C ILE A 467 -1.79 -1.49 -16.44
N GLN A 468 -0.68 -1.69 -15.75
CA GLN A 468 0.64 -1.69 -16.36
C GLN A 468 0.74 -2.75 -17.47
N LEU A 469 0.38 -4.00 -17.17
CA LEU A 469 0.42 -5.09 -18.14
C LEU A 469 -0.49 -4.81 -19.34
N LEU A 470 -1.71 -4.34 -19.10
CA LEU A 470 -2.67 -4.07 -20.17
C LEU A 470 -2.28 -2.84 -21.01
N GLY A 471 -1.81 -1.76 -20.39
CA GLY A 471 -1.47 -0.52 -21.08
C GLY A 471 -0.12 -0.58 -21.81
N GLU A 472 0.92 -1.12 -21.17
CA GLU A 472 2.27 -1.16 -21.76
C GLU A 472 2.52 -2.42 -22.61
N TYR A 473 1.89 -3.54 -22.26
CA TYR A 473 2.10 -4.85 -22.90
C TYR A 473 0.84 -5.42 -23.56
N GLY A 474 -0.28 -4.69 -23.54
CA GLY A 474 -1.53 -5.09 -24.20
C GLY A 474 -2.19 -6.31 -23.55
N ALA A 475 -3.19 -6.85 -24.25
CA ALA A 475 -3.81 -8.12 -23.91
C ALA A 475 -2.79 -9.27 -23.92
N GLY A 476 -1.74 -9.19 -24.75
CA GLY A 476 -0.64 -10.15 -24.78
C GLY A 476 0.12 -10.22 -23.45
N GLY A 477 0.45 -9.08 -22.84
CA GLY A 477 1.10 -9.04 -21.54
C GLY A 477 0.25 -9.61 -20.41
N LEU A 478 -1.05 -9.28 -20.41
CA LEU A 478 -1.99 -9.85 -19.44
C LEU A 478 -2.15 -11.37 -19.64
N LEU A 479 -2.21 -11.85 -20.89
CA LEU A 479 -2.27 -13.27 -21.22
C LEU A 479 -1.00 -14.00 -20.79
N ILE A 480 0.18 -13.43 -21.05
CA ILE A 480 1.48 -13.98 -20.59
C ILE A 480 1.50 -14.05 -19.06
N PHE A 481 1.02 -13.03 -18.36
CA PHE A 481 0.88 -13.08 -16.91
C PHE A 481 -0.05 -14.21 -16.45
N VAL A 482 -1.27 -14.29 -16.97
CA VAL A 482 -2.22 -15.33 -16.58
C VAL A 482 -1.65 -16.73 -16.89
N CYS A 483 -1.18 -16.96 -18.11
CA CYS A 483 -0.77 -18.27 -18.59
C CYS A 483 0.60 -18.73 -18.07
N CYS A 484 1.55 -17.81 -17.92
CA CYS A 484 2.93 -18.16 -17.59
C CYS A 484 3.31 -17.84 -16.14
N TYR A 485 2.56 -16.98 -15.45
CA TYR A 485 2.78 -16.67 -14.03
C TYR A 485 1.70 -17.29 -13.14
N ALA A 486 0.44 -16.85 -13.28
CA ALA A 486 -0.63 -17.28 -12.39
C ALA A 486 -0.93 -18.78 -12.55
N LEU A 487 -1.09 -19.26 -13.78
CA LEU A 487 -1.30 -20.69 -14.07
C LEU A 487 -0.08 -21.55 -13.71
N TYR A 488 1.15 -21.01 -13.71
CA TYR A 488 2.32 -21.76 -13.26
C TYR A 488 2.19 -22.20 -11.80
N PHE A 489 1.66 -21.34 -10.93
CA PHE A 489 1.38 -21.67 -9.54
C PHE A 489 0.03 -22.39 -9.38
N LEU A 490 -1.03 -21.94 -10.06
CA LEU A 490 -2.37 -22.53 -9.95
C LEU A 490 -2.46 -23.96 -10.50
N ARG A 491 -1.68 -24.35 -11.53
CA ARG A 491 -1.65 -25.76 -11.98
C ARG A 491 -1.21 -26.72 -10.88
N ARG A 492 -0.55 -26.21 -9.84
CA ARG A 492 -0.12 -26.97 -8.66
C ARG A 492 -1.04 -26.75 -7.46
N TYR A 493 -2.27 -26.24 -7.64
CA TYR A 493 -3.20 -25.91 -6.55
C TYR A 493 -3.45 -27.07 -5.57
N ARG A 494 -3.45 -28.32 -6.05
CA ARG A 494 -3.61 -29.51 -5.20
C ARG A 494 -2.49 -29.65 -4.15
N TYR A 495 -1.32 -29.12 -4.47
CA TYR A 495 -0.13 -29.10 -3.63
C TYR A 495 0.01 -27.79 -2.83
N LEU A 496 -0.87 -26.80 -3.03
CA LEU A 496 -0.77 -25.54 -2.31
C LEU A 496 -1.52 -25.64 -0.97
N THR A 497 -0.78 -25.48 0.13
CA THR A 497 -1.35 -25.33 1.48
C THR A 497 -1.53 -23.84 1.77
N TYR A 498 -0.57 -23.19 2.44
CA TYR A 498 -0.53 -21.73 2.58
C TYR A 498 -0.25 -21.01 1.26
N GLY A 499 0.25 -21.70 0.23
CA GLY A 499 0.53 -21.09 -1.07
C GLY A 499 -0.72 -20.56 -1.76
N LEU A 500 -1.89 -21.17 -1.55
CA LEU A 500 -3.14 -20.73 -2.19
C LEU A 500 -3.64 -19.36 -1.64
N PRO A 501 -3.83 -19.16 -0.33
CA PRO A 501 -4.20 -17.83 0.18
C PRO A 501 -3.09 -16.79 -0.06
N VAL A 502 -1.81 -17.17 -0.04
CA VAL A 502 -0.71 -16.28 -0.42
C VAL A 502 -0.83 -15.84 -1.89
N LEU A 503 -1.18 -16.75 -2.81
CA LEU A 503 -1.40 -16.39 -4.22
C LEU A 503 -2.62 -15.47 -4.41
N LEU A 504 -3.71 -15.72 -3.68
CA LEU A 504 -4.90 -14.84 -3.70
C LEU A 504 -4.57 -13.44 -3.15
N LEU A 505 -3.82 -13.37 -2.05
CA LEU A 505 -3.34 -12.11 -1.48
C LEU A 505 -2.41 -11.37 -2.47
N LEU A 506 -1.54 -12.08 -3.18
CA LEU A 506 -0.68 -11.47 -4.22
C LEU A 506 -1.52 -10.88 -5.36
N GLY A 507 -2.54 -11.59 -5.81
CA GLY A 507 -3.49 -11.08 -6.81
C GLY A 507 -4.19 -9.81 -6.34
N ALA A 508 -4.64 -9.77 -5.08
CA ALA A 508 -5.20 -8.56 -4.49
C ALA A 508 -4.14 -7.43 -4.40
N ALA A 509 -2.91 -7.75 -4.00
CA ALA A 509 -1.83 -6.77 -3.93
C ALA A 509 -1.52 -6.16 -5.30
N PHE A 510 -1.57 -6.94 -6.38
CA PHE A 510 -1.37 -6.45 -7.76
C PHE A 510 -2.34 -5.35 -8.20
N PHE A 511 -3.47 -5.16 -7.51
CA PHE A 511 -4.31 -3.99 -7.72
C PHE A 511 -3.75 -2.69 -7.16
N ILE A 512 -2.81 -2.70 -6.20
CA ILE A 512 -2.44 -1.49 -5.44
C ILE A 512 -1.37 -0.65 -6.14
N ASP A 513 -0.29 -1.28 -6.60
CA ASP A 513 0.90 -0.61 -7.10
C ASP A 513 1.64 -1.49 -8.12
N TYR A 514 2.69 -0.97 -8.75
CA TYR A 514 3.51 -1.63 -9.76
C TYR A 514 4.55 -2.57 -9.14
N TRP A 515 4.10 -3.66 -8.53
CA TRP A 515 4.94 -4.50 -7.66
C TRP A 515 6.08 -5.22 -8.37
N PHE A 516 5.97 -5.53 -9.66
CA PHE A 516 7.07 -6.14 -10.42
C PHE A 516 8.26 -5.20 -10.55
N GLU A 517 8.04 -3.92 -10.89
CA GLU A 517 9.13 -2.93 -10.99
C GLU A 517 9.76 -2.60 -9.65
N GLN A 518 8.98 -2.73 -8.58
CA GLN A 518 9.47 -2.48 -7.23
C GLN A 518 10.32 -3.62 -6.68
N LEU A 519 10.18 -4.85 -7.17
CA LEU A 519 10.89 -6.02 -6.64
C LEU A 519 10.78 -6.16 -5.10
N SER A 520 9.67 -5.71 -4.52
CA SER A 520 9.48 -5.68 -3.06
C SER A 520 8.76 -6.95 -2.61
N ILE A 521 7.43 -6.94 -2.54
CA ILE A 521 6.67 -8.07 -2.00
C ILE A 521 6.75 -9.33 -2.88
N VAL A 522 6.89 -9.20 -4.20
CA VAL A 522 6.82 -10.33 -5.15
C VAL A 522 7.85 -11.41 -4.80
N ILE A 523 9.08 -11.01 -4.49
CA ILE A 523 10.19 -11.91 -4.13
C ILE A 523 9.83 -12.78 -2.91
N PHE A 524 9.24 -12.17 -1.87
CA PHE A 524 8.86 -12.92 -0.67
C PHE A 524 7.73 -13.92 -0.96
N PHE A 525 6.74 -13.51 -1.77
CA PHE A 525 5.63 -14.38 -2.15
C PHE A 525 6.10 -15.55 -3.02
N GLU A 526 6.98 -15.30 -3.98
CA GLU A 526 7.57 -16.34 -4.82
C GLU A 526 8.36 -17.36 -4.00
N LEU A 527 9.15 -16.91 -3.02
CA LEU A 527 9.84 -17.81 -2.10
C LEU A 527 8.85 -18.72 -1.37
N LEU A 528 7.77 -18.15 -0.81
CA LEU A 528 6.74 -18.91 -0.10
C LEU A 528 6.04 -19.92 -1.01
N LEU A 529 5.69 -19.53 -2.23
CA LEU A 529 5.02 -20.37 -3.22
C LEU A 529 5.93 -21.52 -3.68
N LEU A 530 7.18 -21.22 -4.02
CA LEU A 530 8.17 -22.21 -4.45
C LEU A 530 8.46 -23.24 -3.35
N LEU A 531 8.65 -22.78 -2.11
CA LEU A 531 8.87 -23.65 -0.96
C LEU A 531 7.66 -24.57 -0.73
N ASN A 532 6.45 -24.01 -0.74
CA ASN A 532 5.24 -24.80 -0.51
C ASN A 532 5.02 -25.88 -1.58
N ILE A 533 5.31 -25.57 -2.85
CA ILE A 533 5.28 -26.55 -3.94
C ILE A 533 6.26 -27.69 -3.65
N ARG A 534 7.52 -27.38 -3.30
CA ARG A 534 8.55 -28.40 -3.04
C ARG A 534 8.17 -29.33 -1.91
N GLU A 535 7.72 -28.79 -0.77
CA GLU A 535 7.30 -29.60 0.38
C GLU A 535 6.18 -30.60 0.03
N SER A 536 5.24 -30.15 -0.79
CA SER A 536 4.04 -30.90 -1.08
C SER A 536 4.29 -31.99 -2.13
N VAL A 537 5.21 -31.75 -3.06
CA VAL A 537 5.70 -32.78 -4.00
C VAL A 537 6.48 -33.86 -3.26
N LYS A 538 7.23 -33.54 -2.19
CA LYS A 538 7.94 -34.56 -1.39
C LYS A 538 7.00 -35.45 -0.56
N ARG A 539 5.77 -35.00 -0.31
CA ARG A 539 4.77 -35.74 0.50
C ARG A 539 3.84 -36.62 -0.32
N SER A 540 3.65 -36.30 -1.60
CA SER A 540 2.89 -37.09 -2.58
C SER A 540 3.78 -38.14 -3.22
#